data_AF-A0A059DH57-F1
#
_entry.id   AF-A0A059DH57-F1
#
_cell.length_a   1.000
_cell.length_b   1.000
_cell.length_c   1.000
_cell.angle_alpha   90.00
_cell.angle_beta   90.00
_cell.angle_gamma   90.00
#
_symmetry.space_group_name_H-M   'P 1'
#
loop_
_entity.id
_entity.type
_entity.pdbx_description
1 polymer ?
#
loop_
_entity_poly.entity_id
_entity_poly.type
_entity_poly.pdbx_seq_one_letter_code
_entity_poly.pdbx_strand_id
1 'polypeptide(L)'
;MSLHAWKETLKPCSTLPSSSFLTTADSTSPSKPSLSQQFEPGNLRKPPKSSLSQQLLRLQGSFPSEDRPPHVRAKEDSDRAGLKEGGAEGEEEAEEEEEEEEEEEEVRVLFGRPKSASFQFDHTGPFEPLVLSSERESPVVQKKRPVLIICPTSVIHNWESEFSKWATFAISFYHGANRELILEKLDAHAIEVLITSFDTYRIHGSILSDVKWEVVIIDEAHKLKNEKSKLYASCLDIKTPHRIGLTGTIMQNKIMELFNLFDLVAPGSLGTREHFRDFYDEPLKHGQRSTAPEKFVQIADKRKQHLVGVLHKYMLRRTKEETIGHLMMGKEDNVVFCAMSELQKRVYRRMLQLPDIQCLINKDIPCSCGSPLSQVECCKRTVPDGIIWPHLHRDNPEGCDSCPFCLVLPCLIKLQQISNHLELIKPNPRDEPDKQKKDAEFAAAVFGSDIDMVGGNTQNESFMGLSDVKHCGKMRALEKLMLSWISQGDKILLFSYSVRMLDILEKFLIRKGYCFSRLDGSTPANARQTLVDDFNSSPSKQVFLISTRAGGLGLNLVSANRVVIFDPNWNPAHDLQAQDRSFRYGQKRHVLVFRLLAAGSLEEVVYSRQVYKQQLSNIAVSGKMEKRYFEGVQVE
;
A
#
# COMPACT_ATOMS: atom_id res chain seq x y z
N MET A 1 18.13 -19.48 30.89
CA MET A 1 17.24 -19.46 32.07
C MET A 1 16.25 -20.61 31.91
N SER A 2 16.15 -21.49 32.91
CA SER A 2 15.58 -22.84 32.81
C SER A 2 14.04 -22.86 32.70
N LEU A 3 13.54 -23.94 32.09
CA LEU A 3 12.14 -24.30 31.75
C LEU A 3 11.15 -24.37 32.93
N HIS A 4 11.50 -23.88 34.11
CA HIS A 4 10.69 -23.99 35.32
C HIS A 4 9.77 -22.78 35.58
N ALA A 5 9.95 -21.67 34.86
CA ALA A 5 9.13 -20.46 35.01
C ALA A 5 7.85 -20.43 34.15
N TRP A 6 7.58 -21.48 33.35
CA TRP A 6 6.47 -21.52 32.39
C TRP A 6 5.22 -22.28 32.91
N LYS A 7 5.31 -22.91 34.09
CA LYS A 7 4.21 -23.71 34.67
C LYS A 7 3.37 -23.00 35.74
N GLU A 8 3.69 -21.76 36.11
CA GLU A 8 2.96 -21.02 37.16
C GLU A 8 1.91 -20.04 36.62
N THR A 9 1.82 -19.80 35.31
CA THR A 9 0.94 -18.74 34.75
C THR A 9 -0.46 -19.20 34.34
N LEU A 10 -0.86 -20.44 34.65
CA LEU A 10 -2.18 -20.99 34.32
C LEU A 10 -2.95 -21.42 35.58
N LYS A 11 -3.42 -20.43 36.35
CA LYS A 11 -4.56 -20.59 37.25
C LYS A 11 -5.55 -19.43 37.05
N PRO A 12 -6.84 -19.70 36.78
CA PRO A 12 -7.89 -18.69 36.81
C PRO A 12 -8.49 -18.58 38.22
N CYS A 13 -8.57 -17.36 38.76
CA CYS A 13 -9.41 -16.98 39.91
C CYS A 13 -9.72 -15.49 39.72
N SER A 14 -10.94 -15.08 39.37
CA SER A 14 -12.16 -14.99 40.19
C SER A 14 -12.10 -13.93 41.31
N THR A 15 -13.12 -13.07 41.28
CA THR A 15 -13.66 -12.20 42.36
C THR A 15 -12.84 -10.97 42.79
N LEU A 16 -13.47 -9.80 42.57
CA LEU A 16 -13.25 -8.52 43.29
C LEU A 16 -13.35 -8.73 44.81
N PRO A 17 -12.68 -7.87 45.61
CA PRO A 17 -13.45 -6.86 46.34
C PRO A 17 -12.78 -5.48 46.51
N SER A 18 -13.63 -4.59 46.99
CA SER A 18 -13.58 -3.14 47.23
C SER A 18 -12.77 -2.65 48.45
N SER A 19 -12.43 -1.34 48.39
CA SER A 19 -12.02 -0.41 49.48
C SER A 19 -10.64 -0.71 50.12
N SER A 20 -9.82 0.25 50.56
CA SER A 20 -10.11 1.52 51.24
C SER A 20 -8.92 2.49 51.21
N PHE A 21 -9.24 3.76 51.36
CA PHE A 21 -8.41 4.93 51.66
C PHE A 21 -7.20 4.67 52.58
N LEU A 22 -6.11 5.39 52.33
CA LEU A 22 -5.36 6.12 53.36
C LEU A 22 -4.53 7.26 52.76
N THR A 23 -4.78 8.42 53.33
CA THR A 23 -4.16 9.74 53.14
C THR A 23 -2.78 9.82 53.77
N THR A 24 -1.81 10.45 53.09
CA THR A 24 -0.79 11.30 53.73
C THR A 24 -0.37 12.40 52.76
N ALA A 25 -0.45 13.63 53.25
CA ALA A 25 -0.14 14.88 52.58
C ALA A 25 1.35 15.27 52.72
N ASP A 26 1.65 16.45 52.16
CA ASP A 26 2.87 17.27 52.21
C ASP A 26 4.00 16.92 51.23
N SER A 27 4.66 17.87 50.56
CA SER A 27 4.43 19.31 50.36
C SER A 27 5.44 19.83 49.29
N THR A 28 5.11 20.94 48.64
CA THR A 28 5.98 21.96 48.01
C THR A 28 6.83 21.65 46.75
N SER A 29 6.49 22.33 45.64
CA SER A 29 7.36 23.24 44.83
C SER A 29 6.74 23.47 43.41
N PRO A 30 7.19 24.43 42.57
CA PRO A 30 6.40 25.61 42.24
C PRO A 30 5.88 25.66 40.79
N SER A 31 4.87 26.51 40.64
CA SER A 31 4.23 27.04 39.43
C SER A 31 5.15 27.29 38.22
N LYS A 32 4.72 26.78 37.06
CA LYS A 32 4.99 27.35 35.73
C LYS A 32 3.67 27.49 34.95
N PRO A 33 3.53 28.53 34.11
CA PRO A 33 2.24 29.05 33.68
C PRO A 33 1.59 28.22 32.56
N SER A 34 0.27 28.12 32.66
CA SER A 34 -0.66 27.64 31.65
C SER A 34 -0.75 28.62 30.47
N LEU A 35 -0.48 28.13 29.26
CA LEU A 35 -0.92 28.74 28.00
C LEU A 35 -1.69 27.68 27.22
N SER A 36 -2.90 27.39 27.68
CA SER A 36 -3.93 26.68 26.92
C SER A 36 -4.75 27.71 26.16
N GLN A 37 -4.29 28.11 24.98
CA GLN A 37 -5.20 28.65 23.97
C GLN A 37 -5.80 27.45 23.23
N GLN A 38 -7.06 27.18 23.54
CA GLN A 38 -7.93 26.32 22.76
C GLN A 38 -7.97 26.84 21.33
N PHE A 39 -7.36 26.11 20.39
CA PHE A 39 -7.66 26.27 18.98
C PHE A 39 -8.86 25.37 18.66
N GLU A 40 -10.00 26.02 18.41
CA GLU A 40 -11.15 25.46 17.71
C GLU A 40 -10.69 24.66 16.47
N PRO A 41 -11.18 23.43 16.24
CA PRO A 41 -10.81 22.64 15.07
C PRO A 41 -11.46 23.26 13.81
N GLY A 42 -10.74 24.19 13.19
CA GLY A 42 -11.11 24.78 11.91
C GLY A 42 -11.29 23.71 10.84
N ASN A 43 -12.50 23.69 10.27
CA ASN A 43 -12.93 23.03 9.02
C ASN A 43 -11.83 22.29 8.25
N LEU A 44 -11.68 21.00 8.54
CA LEU A 44 -11.08 20.04 7.61
C LEU A 44 -11.89 20.08 6.30
N ARG A 45 -11.31 20.66 5.25
CA ARG A 45 -11.88 20.67 3.90
C ARG A 45 -12.12 19.22 3.47
N LYS A 46 -13.39 18.85 3.31
CA LYS A 46 -13.79 17.56 2.71
C LYS A 46 -13.30 17.55 1.24
N PRO A 47 -12.49 16.56 0.81
CA PRO A 47 -12.08 16.49 -0.59
C PRO A 47 -13.27 15.99 -1.43
N PRO A 48 -13.73 16.73 -2.46
CA PRO A 48 -14.82 16.26 -3.31
C PRO A 48 -14.35 15.13 -4.26
N LYS A 49 -15.29 14.35 -4.81
CA LYS A 49 -15.11 13.48 -5.99
C LYS A 49 -14.24 14.16 -7.04
N SER A 50 -13.22 13.48 -7.54
CA SER A 50 -12.67 13.87 -8.83
C SER A 50 -12.16 12.70 -9.64
N SER A 51 -12.68 12.58 -10.87
CA SER A 51 -12.00 11.87 -11.97
C SER A 51 -10.56 12.40 -12.10
N LEU A 52 -9.65 11.63 -12.73
CA LEU A 52 -8.29 12.13 -12.99
C LEU A 52 -8.32 13.53 -13.64
N SER A 53 -9.28 13.76 -14.55
CA SER A 53 -9.58 15.08 -15.12
C SER A 53 -9.83 16.13 -14.05
N GLN A 54 -10.83 15.91 -13.19
CA GLN A 54 -11.16 16.83 -12.10
C GLN A 54 -10.03 16.97 -11.05
N GLN A 55 -9.16 15.97 -10.87
CA GLN A 55 -8.00 16.03 -9.98
C GLN A 55 -6.94 16.96 -10.56
N LEU A 56 -6.63 16.79 -11.83
CA LEU A 56 -5.69 17.65 -12.54
C LEU A 56 -6.22 19.10 -12.68
N LEU A 57 -7.54 19.28 -12.87
CA LEU A 57 -8.21 20.60 -12.84
C LEU A 57 -8.01 21.32 -11.50
N ARG A 58 -8.11 20.63 -10.36
CA ARG A 58 -7.84 21.24 -9.04
C ARG A 58 -6.40 21.70 -8.90
N LEU A 59 -5.45 20.98 -9.50
CA LEU A 59 -4.05 21.37 -9.48
C LEU A 59 -3.81 22.66 -10.29
N GLN A 60 -4.62 22.94 -11.33
CA GLN A 60 -4.60 24.23 -12.01
C GLN A 60 -5.19 25.36 -11.15
N GLY A 61 -6.34 25.11 -10.50
CA GLY A 61 -7.04 26.12 -9.67
C GLY A 61 -6.38 26.44 -8.33
N SER A 62 -5.38 25.65 -7.89
CA SER A 62 -4.65 25.87 -6.62
C SER A 62 -3.64 27.02 -6.70
N PHE A 63 -3.50 27.66 -7.86
CA PHE A 63 -2.58 28.76 -8.09
C PHE A 63 -3.35 29.96 -8.67
N PRO A 64 -3.45 31.09 -7.94
CA PRO A 64 -4.10 32.28 -8.48
C PRO A 64 -3.38 32.77 -9.74
N SER A 65 -4.14 33.19 -10.75
CA SER A 65 -3.63 33.96 -11.88
C SER A 65 -3.30 35.38 -11.38
N GLU A 66 -2.02 35.72 -11.32
CA GLU A 66 -1.61 37.13 -11.31
C GLU A 66 -1.80 37.64 -12.74
N ASP A 67 -2.93 38.32 -12.97
CA ASP A 67 -3.05 39.44 -13.92
C ASP A 67 -4.51 39.92 -13.97
N ARG A 68 -4.81 40.95 -13.16
CA ARG A 68 -5.82 41.97 -13.49
C ARG A 68 -5.64 43.21 -12.62
N PRO A 69 -5.51 44.42 -13.21
CA PRO A 69 -5.49 45.66 -12.44
C PRO A 69 -6.87 45.99 -11.87
N PRO A 70 -6.96 46.76 -10.78
CA PRO A 70 -8.21 47.00 -10.07
C PRO A 70 -9.09 48.00 -10.85
N HIS A 71 -10.24 47.54 -11.35
CA HIS A 71 -11.27 48.43 -11.85
C HIS A 71 -12.16 48.91 -10.69
N VAL A 72 -12.14 50.23 -10.54
CA VAL A 72 -12.97 51.07 -9.67
C VAL A 72 -14.46 50.76 -9.86
N ARG A 73 -15.17 50.45 -8.77
CA ARG A 73 -16.64 50.42 -8.73
C ARG A 73 -17.16 51.85 -8.55
N ALA A 74 -17.82 52.38 -9.57
CA ALA A 74 -18.77 53.47 -9.42
C ALA A 74 -20.15 52.88 -9.06
N LYS A 75 -20.78 53.47 -8.05
CA LYS A 75 -22.17 53.26 -7.65
C LYS A 75 -23.09 53.90 -8.68
N GLU A 76 -24.12 53.20 -9.13
CA GLU A 76 -25.41 53.81 -9.49
C GLU A 76 -26.54 52.89 -9.00
N ASP A 77 -27.34 53.45 -8.10
CA ASP A 77 -28.68 53.00 -7.73
C ASP A 77 -29.64 53.28 -8.89
N SER A 78 -30.56 52.36 -9.19
CA SER A 78 -31.94 52.75 -9.49
C SER A 78 -32.90 51.56 -9.38
N ASP A 79 -33.96 51.81 -8.62
CA ASP A 79 -35.16 51.01 -8.46
C ASP A 79 -35.92 50.77 -9.77
N ARG A 80 -36.55 49.59 -9.92
CA ARG A 80 -38.00 49.51 -10.19
C ARG A 80 -38.56 48.10 -10.03
N ALA A 81 -39.65 48.02 -9.26
CA ALA A 81 -40.55 46.89 -9.15
C ALA A 81 -41.63 46.90 -10.26
N GLY A 82 -42.16 45.72 -10.59
CA GLY A 82 -43.61 45.51 -10.78
C GLY A 82 -44.12 44.93 -12.11
N LEU A 83 -44.96 43.90 -11.95
CA LEU A 83 -46.08 43.41 -12.81
C LEU A 83 -45.70 42.40 -13.93
N LYS A 84 -46.00 41.10 -13.81
CA LYS A 84 -47.29 40.33 -13.89
C LYS A 84 -47.99 40.34 -15.25
N GLU A 85 -48.12 39.13 -15.82
CA GLU A 85 -49.22 38.52 -16.62
C GLU A 85 -48.58 37.38 -17.46
N GLY A 86 -49.09 36.16 -17.65
CA GLY A 86 -50.32 35.47 -17.25
C GLY A 86 -50.59 34.31 -18.25
N GLY A 87 -50.95 33.11 -17.75
CA GLY A 87 -51.66 32.00 -18.43
C GLY A 87 -50.92 31.25 -19.57
N ALA A 88 -51.14 29.97 -19.86
CA ALA A 88 -52.11 28.94 -19.45
C ALA A 88 -51.52 27.56 -19.86
N GLU A 89 -51.64 26.51 -19.03
CA GLU A 89 -52.47 25.30 -19.23
C GLU A 89 -51.94 24.33 -20.32
N GLY A 90 -51.81 23.01 -20.14
CA GLY A 90 -52.27 22.12 -19.08
C GLY A 90 -51.85 20.66 -19.37
N GLU A 91 -52.07 19.83 -18.33
CA GLU A 91 -52.36 18.38 -18.33
C GLU A 91 -51.21 17.38 -18.60
N GLU A 92 -50.74 16.66 -17.58
CA GLU A 92 -51.34 15.49 -16.90
C GLU A 92 -51.24 14.22 -17.75
N GLU A 93 -50.42 13.27 -17.27
CA GLU A 93 -50.80 11.86 -17.19
C GLU A 93 -49.90 11.19 -16.14
N ALA A 94 -50.55 10.82 -15.04
CA ALA A 94 -50.06 9.89 -14.03
C ALA A 94 -50.66 8.52 -14.39
N GLU A 95 -49.83 7.49 -14.43
CA GLU A 95 -50.28 6.10 -14.34
C GLU A 95 -49.67 5.52 -13.05
N GLU A 96 -50.56 5.22 -12.11
CA GLU A 96 -50.34 4.42 -10.90
C GLU A 96 -50.54 2.93 -11.21
N GLU A 97 -50.07 2.11 -10.26
CA GLU A 97 -50.37 0.68 -10.05
C GLU A 97 -49.54 -0.29 -10.93
N GLU A 98 -48.98 -1.41 -10.46
CA GLU A 98 -49.35 -2.29 -9.34
C GLU A 98 -48.08 -2.89 -8.68
N GLU A 99 -48.12 -3.04 -7.34
CA GLU A 99 -47.21 -3.88 -6.57
C GLU A 99 -47.67 -5.35 -6.71
N GLU A 100 -46.86 -6.20 -7.36
CA GLU A 100 -47.00 -7.65 -7.23
C GLU A 100 -46.13 -8.13 -6.06
N GLU A 101 -46.80 -8.49 -4.96
CA GLU A 101 -46.26 -9.32 -3.89
C GLU A 101 -46.10 -10.75 -4.41
N GLU A 102 -44.88 -11.17 -4.73
CA GLU A 102 -44.57 -12.59 -4.87
C GLU A 102 -44.22 -13.18 -3.49
N GLU A 103 -45.18 -13.91 -2.93
CA GLU A 103 -44.98 -14.87 -1.84
C GLU A 103 -44.07 -16.01 -2.31
N GLU A 104 -42.80 -16.05 -1.88
CA GLU A 104 -41.98 -17.25 -2.02
C GLU A 104 -42.25 -18.23 -0.86
N GLU A 105 -42.92 -19.33 -1.21
CA GLU A 105 -43.20 -20.49 -0.36
C GLU A 105 -41.93 -21.11 0.28
N GLU A 106 -41.97 -21.33 1.59
CA GLU A 106 -41.04 -22.20 2.31
C GLU A 106 -41.19 -23.67 1.83
N VAL A 107 -40.37 -24.09 0.87
CA VAL A 107 -40.17 -25.52 0.60
C VAL A 107 -39.27 -26.11 1.70
N ARG A 108 -39.90 -26.72 2.71
CA ARG A 108 -39.24 -27.56 3.71
C ARG A 108 -38.63 -28.80 3.07
N VAL A 109 -37.36 -28.73 2.69
CA VAL A 109 -36.55 -29.93 2.43
C VAL A 109 -35.98 -30.45 3.75
N LEU A 110 -36.52 -31.56 4.22
CA LEU A 110 -36.05 -32.33 5.38
C LEU A 110 -34.63 -32.87 5.13
N PHE A 111 -33.60 -32.17 5.60
CA PHE A 111 -32.31 -32.78 5.86
C PHE A 111 -32.30 -33.42 7.25
N GLY A 112 -32.19 -34.74 7.28
CA GLY A 112 -32.09 -35.52 8.51
C GLY A 112 -30.90 -35.07 9.37
N ARG A 113 -31.17 -34.93 10.67
CA ARG A 113 -30.15 -34.73 11.71
C ARG A 113 -29.06 -35.82 11.62
N PRO A 114 -27.77 -35.47 11.48
CA PRO A 114 -26.71 -36.32 11.99
C PRO A 114 -26.72 -36.22 13.51
N LYS A 115 -26.74 -37.38 14.18
CA LYS A 115 -26.71 -37.50 15.63
C LYS A 115 -25.52 -36.74 16.22
N SER A 116 -25.78 -36.02 17.30
CA SER A 116 -24.79 -35.50 18.23
C SER A 116 -23.92 -36.63 18.75
N ALA A 117 -22.64 -36.66 18.36
CA ALA A 117 -21.61 -37.35 19.11
C ALA A 117 -20.83 -36.30 19.91
N SER A 118 -20.93 -36.39 21.24
CA SER A 118 -20.13 -35.64 22.20
C SER A 118 -18.64 -35.85 21.92
N PHE A 119 -17.94 -34.80 21.48
CA PHE A 119 -16.49 -34.84 21.31
C PHE A 119 -15.84 -34.50 22.66
N GLN A 120 -15.29 -35.52 23.33
CA GLN A 120 -14.40 -35.36 24.47
C GLN A 120 -13.03 -34.86 23.99
N PHE A 121 -12.47 -33.88 24.69
CA PHE A 121 -11.07 -33.49 24.55
C PHE A 121 -10.19 -34.60 25.12
N ASP A 122 -9.35 -35.22 24.30
CA ASP A 122 -8.30 -36.10 24.78
C ASP A 122 -7.03 -35.30 25.06
N HIS A 123 -6.56 -35.38 26.30
CA HIS A 123 -5.39 -34.71 26.81
C HIS A 123 -4.18 -35.64 26.72
N THR A 124 -3.54 -35.75 25.56
CA THR A 124 -2.21 -36.36 25.45
C THR A 124 -1.34 -35.61 24.43
N GLY A 125 -0.14 -35.22 24.86
CA GLY A 125 0.87 -34.53 24.03
C GLY A 125 1.43 -35.42 22.90
N PRO A 126 2.49 -34.95 22.18
CA PRO A 126 2.94 -35.58 20.94
C PRO A 126 3.83 -36.79 21.24
N PHE A 127 3.21 -37.87 21.70
CA PHE A 127 3.77 -39.21 21.60
C PHE A 127 2.61 -40.12 21.22
N GLU A 128 2.40 -40.31 19.92
CA GLU A 128 1.52 -41.38 19.45
C GLU A 128 2.17 -42.72 19.80
N PRO A 129 1.45 -43.65 20.45
CA PRO A 129 1.96 -44.98 20.70
C PRO A 129 2.09 -45.72 19.37
N LEU A 130 3.24 -46.35 19.16
CA LEU A 130 3.45 -47.35 18.11
C LEU A 130 2.26 -48.32 18.13
N VAL A 131 1.48 -48.32 17.05
CA VAL A 131 0.48 -49.37 16.80
C VAL A 131 1.25 -50.68 16.68
N LEU A 132 1.23 -51.48 17.74
CA LEU A 132 1.65 -52.88 17.68
C LEU A 132 0.57 -53.62 16.88
N SER A 133 0.76 -53.74 15.58
CA SER A 133 0.01 -54.67 14.74
C SER A 133 0.41 -56.11 15.13
N SER A 134 -0.58 -56.99 15.20
CA SER A 134 -0.41 -58.44 15.39
C SER A 134 0.66 -59.04 14.46
N GLU A 135 1.31 -60.11 14.91
CA GLU A 135 2.59 -60.70 14.46
C GLU A 135 2.79 -61.07 12.96
N ARG A 136 2.00 -60.57 11.99
CA ARG A 136 2.20 -60.86 10.55
C ARG A 136 1.89 -59.70 9.58
N GLU A 137 2.02 -58.45 10.01
CA GLU A 137 2.04 -57.32 9.07
C GLU A 137 3.33 -56.52 9.23
N SER A 138 4.01 -56.27 8.11
CA SER A 138 5.19 -55.41 8.04
C SER A 138 4.82 -54.00 8.55
N PRO A 139 5.66 -53.36 9.38
CA PRO A 139 5.36 -52.03 9.89
C PRO A 139 5.18 -51.07 8.71
N VAL A 140 3.99 -50.48 8.60
CA VAL A 140 3.77 -49.35 7.69
C VAL A 140 4.52 -48.17 8.27
N VAL A 141 5.80 -48.04 7.91
CA VAL A 141 6.56 -46.82 8.14
C VAL A 141 5.82 -45.71 7.39
N GLN A 142 5.06 -44.88 8.11
CA GLN A 142 4.48 -43.67 7.53
C GLN A 142 5.64 -42.83 6.99
N LYS A 143 5.81 -42.82 5.67
CA LYS A 143 6.81 -42.00 4.99
C LYS A 143 6.48 -40.54 5.29
N LYS A 144 7.35 -39.86 6.03
CA LYS A 144 7.23 -38.42 6.27
C LYS A 144 7.24 -37.69 4.94
N ARG A 145 6.15 -36.99 4.63
CA ARG A 145 6.05 -36.14 3.44
C ARG A 145 6.78 -34.83 3.70
N PRO A 146 7.44 -34.25 2.69
CA PRO A 146 8.19 -33.01 2.87
C PRO A 146 7.26 -31.79 2.97
N VAL A 147 7.79 -30.68 3.49
CA VAL A 147 7.14 -29.37 3.56
C VAL A 147 7.66 -28.48 2.43
N LEU A 148 6.77 -27.74 1.76
CA LEU A 148 7.12 -26.74 0.75
C LEU A 148 6.91 -25.33 1.30
N ILE A 149 7.92 -24.48 1.18
CA ILE A 149 7.83 -23.04 1.47
C ILE A 149 8.05 -22.26 0.17
N ILE A 150 7.05 -21.48 -0.23
CA ILE A 150 7.13 -20.55 -1.35
C ILE A 150 7.20 -19.13 -0.79
N CYS A 151 8.28 -18.42 -1.07
CA CYS A 151 8.51 -17.08 -0.52
C CYS A 151 9.11 -16.10 -1.54
N PRO A 152 9.18 -14.79 -1.25
CA PRO A 152 9.97 -13.87 -2.05
C PRO A 152 11.44 -14.30 -2.13
N THR A 153 12.07 -14.22 -3.31
CA THR A 153 13.50 -14.56 -3.52
C THR A 153 14.42 -13.93 -2.48
N SER A 154 14.07 -12.72 -2.08
CA SER A 154 14.82 -11.86 -1.21
C SER A 154 14.75 -12.20 0.29
N VAL A 155 13.88 -13.15 0.70
CA VAL A 155 13.81 -13.66 2.09
C VAL A 155 14.26 -15.11 2.21
N ILE A 156 14.69 -15.75 1.12
CA ILE A 156 15.15 -17.16 1.13
C ILE A 156 16.27 -17.38 2.16
N HIS A 157 17.31 -16.54 2.14
CA HIS A 157 18.41 -16.63 3.10
C HIS A 157 18.01 -16.28 4.54
N ASN A 158 16.94 -15.49 4.70
CA ASN A 158 16.40 -15.23 6.03
C ASN A 158 15.77 -16.51 6.59
N TRP A 159 14.95 -17.21 5.79
CA TRP A 159 14.41 -18.51 6.17
C TRP A 159 15.52 -19.52 6.50
N GLU A 160 16.58 -19.57 5.69
CA GLU A 160 17.77 -20.38 5.96
C GLU A 160 18.36 -20.10 7.35
N SER A 161 18.61 -18.82 7.63
CA SER A 161 19.21 -18.38 8.89
C SER A 161 18.32 -18.68 10.10
N GLU A 162 17.00 -18.48 9.96
CA GLU A 162 16.03 -18.77 11.03
C GLU A 162 15.97 -20.27 11.32
N PHE A 163 15.95 -21.12 10.29
CA PHE A 163 15.99 -22.56 10.49
C PHE A 163 17.31 -22.99 11.15
N SER A 164 18.47 -22.56 10.65
CA SER A 164 19.77 -22.90 11.25
C SER A 164 19.88 -22.46 12.72
N LYS A 165 19.20 -21.39 13.10
CA LYS A 165 19.22 -20.85 14.46
C LYS A 165 18.28 -21.56 15.41
N TRP A 166 17.07 -21.91 14.96
CA TRP A 166 15.99 -22.34 15.85
C TRP A 166 15.63 -23.82 15.72
N ALA A 167 16.05 -24.50 14.65
CA ALA A 167 15.68 -25.89 14.40
C ALA A 167 16.77 -26.68 13.67
N THR A 168 16.63 -28.00 13.64
CA THR A 168 17.54 -28.89 12.92
C THR A 168 16.74 -29.72 11.92
N PHE A 169 16.38 -29.09 10.79
CA PHE A 169 15.70 -29.75 9.68
C PHE A 169 16.64 -29.93 8.48
N ALA A 170 16.46 -31.02 7.73
CA ALA A 170 17.11 -31.20 6.43
C ALA A 170 16.47 -30.29 5.38
N ILE A 171 17.09 -29.14 5.12
CA ILE A 171 16.56 -28.09 4.24
C ILE A 171 17.28 -28.10 2.90
N SER A 172 16.55 -27.81 1.83
CA SER A 172 17.11 -27.59 0.49
C SER A 172 16.42 -26.45 -0.24
N PHE A 173 17.17 -25.79 -1.13
CA PHE A 173 16.71 -24.62 -1.87
C PHE A 173 16.54 -24.94 -3.34
N TYR A 174 15.30 -24.96 -3.80
CA TYR A 174 15.04 -25.14 -5.23
C TYR A 174 15.28 -23.82 -5.97
N HIS A 175 16.55 -23.54 -6.27
CA HIS A 175 17.00 -22.36 -6.99
C HIS A 175 18.35 -22.61 -7.71
N GLY A 176 18.63 -21.88 -8.79
CA GLY A 176 19.92 -21.97 -9.49
C GLY A 176 20.16 -23.26 -10.30
N ALA A 177 21.41 -23.62 -10.56
CA ALA A 177 21.78 -24.72 -11.47
C ALA A 177 21.58 -26.13 -10.87
N ASN A 178 21.54 -26.28 -9.54
CA ASN A 178 21.55 -27.58 -8.86
C ASN A 178 20.15 -28.23 -8.70
N ARG A 179 19.19 -27.94 -9.59
CA ARG A 179 17.79 -28.34 -9.43
C ARG A 179 17.57 -29.84 -9.57
N GLU A 180 18.27 -30.49 -10.49
CA GLU A 180 18.14 -31.93 -10.76
C GLU A 180 18.57 -32.75 -9.53
N LEU A 181 19.71 -32.41 -8.94
CA LEU A 181 20.19 -33.02 -7.69
C LEU A 181 19.21 -32.87 -6.53
N ILE A 182 18.42 -31.80 -6.50
CA ILE A 182 17.42 -31.58 -5.44
C ILE A 182 16.20 -32.47 -5.66
N LEU A 183 15.79 -32.69 -6.91
CA LEU A 183 14.72 -33.64 -7.23
C LEU A 183 15.14 -35.06 -6.84
N GLU A 184 16.36 -35.47 -7.16
CA GLU A 184 16.91 -36.77 -6.73
C GLU A 184 16.91 -36.91 -5.20
N LYS A 185 17.28 -35.85 -4.47
CA LYS A 185 17.23 -35.84 -2.99
C LYS A 185 15.80 -35.87 -2.43
N LEU A 186 14.83 -35.27 -3.12
CA LEU A 186 13.41 -35.34 -2.76
C LEU A 186 12.89 -36.77 -2.94
N ASP A 187 13.23 -37.42 -4.06
CA ASP A 187 12.87 -38.80 -4.35
C ASP A 187 13.54 -39.77 -3.37
N ALA A 188 14.77 -39.47 -2.95
CA ALA A 188 15.48 -40.20 -1.90
C ALA A 188 14.97 -39.90 -0.47
N HIS A 189 13.98 -39.03 -0.31
CA HIS A 189 13.41 -38.62 0.98
C HIS A 189 14.45 -38.02 1.95
N ALA A 190 15.51 -37.40 1.40
CA ALA A 190 16.59 -36.79 2.17
C ALA A 190 16.31 -35.31 2.55
N ILE A 191 15.15 -34.78 2.15
CA ILE A 191 14.75 -33.38 2.37
C ILE A 191 13.45 -33.37 3.18
N GLU A 192 13.47 -32.65 4.31
CA GLU A 192 12.28 -32.42 5.15
C GLU A 192 11.58 -31.12 4.75
N VAL A 193 12.34 -30.08 4.38
CA VAL A 193 11.81 -28.77 4.00
C VAL A 193 12.45 -28.29 2.70
N LEU A 194 11.61 -28.05 1.69
CA LEU A 194 12.02 -27.42 0.44
C LEU A 194 11.61 -25.96 0.43
N ILE A 195 12.55 -25.06 0.15
CA ILE A 195 12.30 -23.62 0.03
C ILE A 195 12.50 -23.20 -1.43
N THR A 196 11.54 -22.47 -2.00
CA THR A 196 11.65 -21.92 -3.35
C THR A 196 11.10 -20.50 -3.45
N SER A 197 11.47 -19.80 -4.53
CA SER A 197 10.93 -18.46 -4.83
C SER A 197 9.68 -18.54 -5.68
N PHE A 198 8.83 -17.52 -5.59
CA PHE A 198 7.69 -17.33 -6.50
C PHE A 198 8.09 -17.41 -7.98
N ASP A 199 9.19 -16.78 -8.39
CA ASP A 199 9.63 -16.79 -9.78
C ASP A 199 10.07 -18.18 -10.25
N THR A 200 10.79 -18.92 -9.39
CA THR A 200 11.23 -20.29 -9.71
C THR A 200 10.03 -21.23 -9.76
N TYR A 201 9.11 -21.11 -8.81
CA TYR A 201 7.89 -21.91 -8.77
C TYR A 201 6.98 -21.63 -9.97
N ARG A 202 6.86 -20.38 -10.43
CA ARG A 202 6.09 -20.03 -11.64
C ARG A 202 6.61 -20.74 -12.91
N ILE A 203 7.91 -20.99 -12.98
CA ILE A 203 8.55 -21.62 -14.16
C ILE A 203 8.50 -23.14 -14.05
N HIS A 204 8.82 -23.69 -12.87
CA HIS A 204 9.00 -25.13 -12.63
C HIS A 204 7.90 -25.77 -11.80
N GLY A 205 6.77 -25.08 -11.60
CA GLY A 205 5.69 -25.52 -10.73
C GLY A 205 5.07 -26.85 -11.13
N SER A 206 5.07 -27.20 -12.42
CA SER A 206 4.57 -28.49 -12.89
C SER A 206 5.31 -29.67 -12.25
N ILE A 207 6.65 -29.62 -12.23
CA ILE A 207 7.49 -30.68 -11.65
C ILE A 207 7.24 -30.78 -10.14
N LEU A 208 7.19 -29.63 -9.46
CA LEU A 208 7.00 -29.60 -8.00
C LEU A 208 5.57 -29.97 -7.58
N SER A 209 4.58 -29.90 -8.49
CA SER A 209 3.19 -30.28 -8.21
C SER A 209 2.96 -31.79 -8.22
N ASP A 210 3.86 -32.55 -8.84
CA ASP A 210 3.83 -34.02 -8.82
C ASP A 210 4.26 -34.60 -7.47
N VAL A 211 5.04 -33.83 -6.70
CA VAL A 211 5.46 -34.19 -5.35
C VAL A 211 4.28 -34.08 -4.38
N LYS A 212 4.10 -35.10 -3.52
CA LYS A 212 3.07 -35.10 -2.46
C LYS A 212 3.60 -34.40 -1.22
N TRP A 213 3.18 -33.15 -1.01
CA TRP A 213 3.59 -32.33 0.12
C TRP A 213 2.72 -32.59 1.36
N GLU A 214 3.33 -32.52 2.55
CA GLU A 214 2.58 -32.55 3.82
C GLU A 214 1.93 -31.21 4.11
N VAL A 215 2.72 -30.14 4.02
CA VAL A 215 2.29 -28.77 4.26
C VAL A 215 2.87 -27.87 3.18
N VAL A 216 2.06 -26.95 2.69
CA VAL A 216 2.52 -25.86 1.81
C VAL A 216 2.35 -24.55 2.55
N ILE A 217 3.46 -23.84 2.75
CA ILE A 217 3.51 -22.51 3.35
C ILE A 217 3.80 -21.50 2.25
N ILE A 218 2.93 -20.49 2.12
CA ILE A 218 3.06 -19.42 1.14
C ILE A 218 3.29 -18.13 1.90
N ASP A 219 4.52 -17.64 1.86
CA ASP A 219 4.93 -16.39 2.48
C ASP A 219 4.66 -15.19 1.57
N GLU A 220 4.17 -14.09 2.13
CA GLU A 220 3.59 -12.96 1.41
C GLU A 220 2.53 -13.37 0.38
N ALA A 221 1.56 -14.19 0.85
CA ALA A 221 0.47 -14.74 0.05
C ALA A 221 -0.31 -13.69 -0.75
N HIS A 222 -0.35 -12.42 -0.32
CA HIS A 222 -0.93 -11.30 -1.07
C HIS A 222 -0.36 -11.12 -2.49
N LYS A 223 0.80 -11.71 -2.80
CA LYS A 223 1.33 -11.77 -4.18
C LYS A 223 0.47 -12.62 -5.12
N LEU A 224 -0.36 -13.52 -4.59
CA LEU A 224 -1.27 -14.40 -5.32
C LEU A 224 -2.67 -13.79 -5.51
N LYS A 225 -2.76 -12.46 -5.52
CA LYS A 225 -4.03 -11.73 -5.66
C LYS A 225 -4.70 -11.80 -7.03
N ASN A 226 -3.95 -12.14 -8.09
CA ASN A 226 -4.46 -12.12 -9.46
C ASN A 226 -4.64 -13.55 -9.98
N GLU A 227 -5.89 -13.94 -10.25
CA GLU A 227 -6.26 -15.26 -10.77
C GLU A 227 -5.66 -15.57 -12.14
N LYS A 228 -5.53 -14.56 -13.01
CA LYS A 228 -5.02 -14.73 -14.37
C LYS A 228 -3.50 -14.97 -14.38
N SER A 229 -2.87 -14.86 -13.22
CA SER A 229 -1.46 -15.12 -13.05
C SER A 229 -1.17 -16.61 -13.22
N LYS A 230 -0.20 -16.96 -14.08
CA LYS A 230 0.34 -18.32 -14.17
C LYS A 230 0.76 -18.85 -12.79
N LEU A 231 1.30 -17.98 -11.93
CA LEU A 231 1.70 -18.37 -10.58
C LEU A 231 0.50 -18.79 -9.72
N TYR A 232 -0.65 -18.10 -9.83
CA TYR A 232 -1.85 -18.46 -9.09
C TYR A 232 -2.37 -19.84 -9.52
N ALA A 233 -2.49 -20.05 -10.83
CA ALA A 233 -2.90 -21.34 -11.40
C ALA A 233 -1.97 -22.48 -10.94
N SER A 234 -0.64 -22.30 -11.06
CA SER A 234 0.32 -23.32 -10.61
C SER A 234 0.24 -23.60 -9.10
N CYS A 235 -0.08 -22.61 -8.27
CA CYS A 235 -0.26 -22.83 -6.83
C CYS A 235 -1.57 -23.55 -6.48
N LEU A 236 -2.61 -23.46 -7.30
CA LEU A 236 -3.84 -24.24 -7.11
C LEU A 236 -3.58 -25.73 -7.35
N ASP A 237 -2.75 -26.07 -8.34
CA ASP A 237 -2.43 -27.46 -8.73
C ASP A 237 -1.66 -28.26 -7.67
N ILE A 238 -1.15 -27.61 -6.61
CA ILE A 238 -0.33 -28.27 -5.58
C ILE A 238 -1.15 -29.28 -4.77
N LYS A 239 -0.69 -30.53 -4.75
CA LYS A 239 -1.32 -31.58 -3.93
C LYS A 239 -0.77 -31.55 -2.50
N THR A 240 -1.61 -31.15 -1.55
CA THR A 240 -1.26 -31.12 -0.11
C THR A 240 -2.52 -31.21 0.77
N PRO A 241 -2.46 -31.87 1.94
CA PRO A 241 -3.56 -31.85 2.90
C PRO A 241 -3.66 -30.52 3.67
N HIS A 242 -2.57 -29.75 3.79
CA HIS A 242 -2.53 -28.54 4.60
C HIS A 242 -1.88 -27.36 3.87
N ARG A 243 -2.58 -26.21 3.82
CA ARG A 243 -2.09 -24.96 3.24
C ARG A 243 -2.10 -23.84 4.26
N ILE A 244 -1.01 -23.07 4.32
CA ILE A 244 -0.86 -21.92 5.20
C ILE A 244 -0.43 -20.72 4.38
N GLY A 245 -1.26 -19.67 4.35
CA GLY A 245 -0.91 -18.38 3.75
C GLY A 245 -0.46 -17.38 4.82
N LEU A 246 0.77 -16.88 4.72
CA LEU A 246 1.29 -15.82 5.58
C LEU A 246 1.24 -14.49 4.81
N THR A 247 0.67 -13.45 5.40
CA THR A 247 0.76 -12.12 4.81
C THR A 247 0.58 -11.00 5.83
N GLY A 248 1.36 -9.91 5.67
CA GLY A 248 1.15 -8.68 6.43
C GLY A 248 -0.08 -7.87 5.98
N THR A 249 -0.55 -8.06 4.74
CA THR A 249 -1.70 -7.32 4.18
C THR A 249 -2.62 -8.26 3.40
N ILE A 250 -3.78 -8.57 3.97
CA ILE A 250 -4.75 -9.50 3.39
C ILE A 250 -5.35 -8.97 2.07
N MET A 251 -5.52 -7.66 1.96
CA MET A 251 -6.12 -7.00 0.80
C MET A 251 -5.35 -5.72 0.47
N GLN A 252 -5.05 -5.48 -0.80
CA GLN A 252 -4.35 -4.29 -1.26
C GLN A 252 -5.26 -3.34 -2.05
N ASN A 253 -6.11 -3.86 -2.95
CA ASN A 253 -6.90 -3.01 -3.85
C ASN A 253 -8.39 -3.35 -3.92
N LYS A 254 -8.76 -4.63 -3.95
CA LYS A 254 -10.16 -5.07 -4.18
C LYS A 254 -10.55 -6.18 -3.22
N ILE A 255 -11.81 -6.21 -2.80
CA ILE A 255 -12.33 -7.26 -1.90
C ILE A 255 -12.21 -8.65 -2.56
N MET A 256 -12.38 -8.73 -3.88
CA MET A 256 -12.14 -9.97 -4.64
C MET A 256 -10.72 -10.56 -4.47
N GLU A 257 -9.71 -9.78 -4.08
CA GLU A 257 -8.37 -10.32 -3.75
C GLU A 257 -8.44 -11.28 -2.55
N LEU A 258 -9.38 -11.06 -1.63
CA LEU A 258 -9.63 -11.93 -0.48
C LEU A 258 -10.15 -13.30 -0.92
N PHE A 259 -11.08 -13.33 -1.89
CA PHE A 259 -11.61 -14.57 -2.44
C PHE A 259 -10.50 -15.45 -2.98
N ASN A 260 -9.62 -14.88 -3.82
CA ASN A 260 -8.51 -15.62 -4.42
C ASN A 260 -7.56 -16.22 -3.35
N LEU A 261 -7.28 -15.49 -2.27
CA LEU A 261 -6.45 -16.01 -1.18
C LEU A 261 -7.11 -17.16 -0.43
N PHE A 262 -8.41 -17.08 -0.18
CA PHE A 262 -9.17 -18.10 0.53
C PHE A 262 -9.43 -19.32 -0.33
N ASP A 263 -9.71 -19.13 -1.61
CA ASP A 263 -9.82 -20.23 -2.58
C ASP A 263 -8.53 -21.06 -2.62
N LEU A 264 -7.37 -20.40 -2.49
CA LEU A 264 -6.08 -21.08 -2.41
C LEU A 264 -5.84 -21.83 -1.09
N VAL A 265 -6.18 -21.24 0.06
CA VAL A 265 -5.82 -21.75 1.40
C VAL A 265 -6.89 -22.69 1.95
N ALA A 266 -8.17 -22.37 1.72
CA ALA A 266 -9.33 -23.11 2.19
C ALA A 266 -10.42 -23.12 1.09
N PRO A 267 -10.25 -23.93 0.03
CA PRO A 267 -11.18 -24.00 -1.11
C PRO A 267 -12.63 -24.22 -0.65
N GLY A 268 -13.57 -23.50 -1.28
CA GLY A 268 -15.01 -23.60 -0.98
C GLY A 268 -15.49 -22.89 0.30
N SER A 269 -14.58 -22.37 1.14
CA SER A 269 -14.94 -21.72 2.42
C SER A 269 -15.78 -20.43 2.26
N LEU A 270 -15.69 -19.76 1.12
CA LEU A 270 -16.42 -18.51 0.83
C LEU A 270 -17.54 -18.70 -0.21
N GLY A 271 -17.88 -19.95 -0.57
CA GLY A 271 -18.81 -20.27 -1.64
C GLY A 271 -18.20 -20.11 -3.04
N THR A 272 -19.05 -19.98 -4.05
CA THR A 272 -18.60 -19.71 -5.42
C THR A 272 -18.18 -18.25 -5.57
N ARG A 273 -17.45 -17.97 -6.65
CA ARG A 273 -16.99 -16.62 -6.96
C ARG A 273 -18.14 -15.65 -7.20
N GLU A 274 -19.13 -16.09 -7.97
CA GLU A 274 -20.32 -15.31 -8.34
C GLU A 274 -21.09 -14.96 -7.08
N HIS A 275 -21.31 -15.96 -6.20
CA HIS A 275 -21.90 -15.72 -4.90
C HIS A 275 -21.08 -14.72 -4.07
N PHE A 276 -19.75 -14.85 -4.02
CA PHE A 276 -18.93 -13.92 -3.25
C PHE A 276 -19.01 -12.49 -3.78
N ARG A 277 -19.04 -12.32 -5.10
CA ARG A 277 -19.22 -11.01 -5.75
C ARG A 277 -20.56 -10.39 -5.38
N ASP A 278 -21.64 -11.13 -5.56
CA ASP A 278 -23.01 -10.60 -5.43
C ASP A 278 -23.42 -10.42 -3.96
N PHE A 279 -22.92 -11.29 -3.08
CA PHE A 279 -23.26 -11.28 -1.66
C PHE A 279 -22.36 -10.36 -0.82
N TYR A 280 -21.08 -10.23 -1.17
CA TYR A 280 -20.12 -9.41 -0.41
C TYR A 280 -19.59 -8.22 -1.20
N ASP A 281 -18.92 -8.44 -2.34
CA ASP A 281 -18.17 -7.38 -3.04
C ASP A 281 -19.08 -6.21 -3.47
N GLU A 282 -20.15 -6.49 -4.20
CA GLU A 282 -21.07 -5.46 -4.70
C GLU A 282 -21.84 -4.73 -3.58
N PRO A 283 -22.47 -5.40 -2.61
CA PRO A 283 -23.13 -4.71 -1.49
C PRO A 283 -22.17 -3.84 -0.68
N LEU A 284 -20.95 -4.31 -0.41
CA LEU A 284 -19.95 -3.54 0.34
C LEU A 284 -19.50 -2.30 -0.44
N LYS A 285 -19.30 -2.42 -1.76
CA LYS A 285 -19.00 -1.26 -2.62
C LYS A 285 -20.13 -0.23 -2.62
N HIS A 286 -21.38 -0.68 -2.70
CA HIS A 286 -22.54 0.20 -2.73
C HIS A 286 -22.75 0.92 -1.40
N GLY A 287 -22.73 0.20 -0.27
CA GLY A 287 -22.92 0.80 1.06
C GLY A 287 -21.80 1.72 1.53
N GLN A 288 -20.61 1.65 0.93
CA GLN A 288 -19.49 2.54 1.24
C GLN A 288 -19.58 3.91 0.56
N ARG A 289 -20.41 4.06 -0.48
CA ARG A 289 -20.58 5.36 -1.16
C ARG A 289 -21.19 6.34 -0.18
N SER A 290 -20.67 7.57 -0.06
CA SER A 290 -21.32 8.53 0.84
C SER A 290 -22.69 9.02 0.36
N THR A 291 -23.08 8.74 -0.89
CA THR A 291 -24.45 8.92 -1.41
C THR A 291 -25.34 7.68 -1.23
N ALA A 292 -24.85 6.62 -0.59
CA ALA A 292 -25.61 5.38 -0.47
C ALA A 292 -26.87 5.62 0.39
N PRO A 293 -28.06 5.19 -0.09
CA PRO A 293 -29.25 5.18 0.75
C PRO A 293 -29.05 4.32 2.00
N GLU A 294 -29.70 4.69 3.09
CA GLU A 294 -29.54 4.04 4.41
C GLU A 294 -29.83 2.52 4.34
N LYS A 295 -30.75 2.10 3.47
CA LYS A 295 -31.04 0.67 3.21
C LYS A 295 -29.80 -0.09 2.73
N PHE A 296 -29.06 0.45 1.76
CA PHE A 296 -27.84 -0.19 1.24
C PHE A 296 -26.70 -0.20 2.25
N VAL A 297 -26.62 0.84 3.07
CA VAL A 297 -25.67 0.90 4.19
C VAL A 297 -25.93 -0.23 5.18
N GLN A 298 -27.18 -0.44 5.58
CA GLN A 298 -27.55 -1.51 6.51
C GLN A 298 -27.28 -2.90 5.93
N ILE A 299 -27.57 -3.11 4.64
CA ILE A 299 -27.25 -4.36 3.94
C ILE A 299 -25.74 -4.58 3.96
N ALA A 300 -24.94 -3.58 3.59
CA ALA A 300 -23.49 -3.67 3.60
C ALA A 300 -22.94 -4.01 4.99
N ASP A 301 -23.46 -3.39 6.05
CA ASP A 301 -23.05 -3.68 7.43
C ASP A 301 -23.41 -5.11 7.86
N LYS A 302 -24.59 -5.62 7.49
CA LYS A 302 -24.96 -7.04 7.73
C LYS A 302 -24.01 -7.99 7.00
N ARG A 303 -23.75 -7.75 5.70
CA ARG A 303 -22.84 -8.57 4.89
C ARG A 303 -21.40 -8.53 5.42
N LYS A 304 -20.96 -7.37 5.90
CA LYS A 304 -19.66 -7.18 6.54
C LYS A 304 -19.51 -8.00 7.82
N GLN A 305 -20.47 -7.92 8.73
CA GLN A 305 -20.44 -8.69 9.98
C GLN A 305 -20.42 -10.19 9.70
N HIS A 306 -21.23 -10.63 8.73
CA HIS A 306 -21.23 -12.01 8.28
C HIS A 306 -19.86 -12.43 7.74
N LEU A 307 -19.26 -11.61 6.85
CA LEU A 307 -17.93 -11.89 6.29
C LEU A 307 -16.88 -12.03 7.40
N VAL A 308 -16.83 -11.09 8.35
CA VAL A 308 -15.89 -11.16 9.48
C VAL A 308 -16.06 -12.45 10.29
N GLY A 309 -17.30 -12.87 10.54
CA GLY A 309 -17.59 -14.13 11.24
C GLY A 309 -17.09 -15.37 10.48
N VAL A 310 -17.19 -15.38 9.15
CA VAL A 310 -16.64 -16.45 8.31
C VAL A 310 -15.11 -16.41 8.32
N LEU A 311 -14.51 -15.23 8.13
CA LEU A 311 -13.06 -15.07 8.07
C LEU A 311 -12.38 -15.48 9.38
N HIS A 312 -12.97 -15.19 10.54
CA HIS A 312 -12.40 -15.52 11.85
C HIS A 312 -12.21 -17.04 12.07
N LYS A 313 -12.89 -17.90 11.31
CA LYS A 313 -12.70 -19.36 11.38
C LYS A 313 -11.40 -19.84 10.74
N TYR A 314 -10.92 -19.11 9.73
CA TYR A 314 -9.77 -19.50 8.90
C TYR A 314 -8.59 -18.53 9.03
N MET A 315 -8.83 -17.33 9.55
CA MET A 315 -7.85 -16.26 9.63
C MET A 315 -7.55 -15.92 11.09
N LEU A 316 -6.27 -15.93 11.43
CA LEU A 316 -5.76 -15.38 12.67
C LEU A 316 -5.04 -14.06 12.38
N ARG A 317 -5.58 -12.95 12.88
CA ARG A 317 -4.93 -11.64 12.84
C ARG A 317 -4.85 -11.08 14.24
N ARG A 318 -3.66 -10.61 14.62
CA ARG A 318 -3.40 -9.90 15.87
C ARG A 318 -2.71 -8.58 15.55
N THR A 319 -3.05 -7.52 16.27
CA THR A 319 -2.35 -6.24 16.12
C THR A 319 -1.18 -6.13 17.09
N LYS A 320 -0.29 -5.16 16.84
CA LYS A 320 0.84 -4.90 17.76
C LYS A 320 0.30 -4.42 19.11
N GLU A 321 -0.72 -3.58 19.09
CA GLU A 321 -1.39 -3.05 20.28
C GLU A 321 -1.93 -4.18 21.18
N GLU A 322 -2.48 -5.25 20.58
CA GLU A 322 -3.03 -6.41 21.30
C GLU A 322 -1.97 -7.36 21.87
N THR A 323 -0.73 -7.31 21.36
CA THR A 323 0.29 -8.33 21.64
C THR A 323 1.50 -7.75 22.33
N ILE A 324 2.41 -7.14 21.56
CA ILE A 324 3.70 -6.64 22.01
C ILE A 324 3.71 -5.13 22.28
N GLY A 325 2.56 -4.47 22.15
CA GLY A 325 2.45 -3.01 22.26
C GLY A 325 2.94 -2.49 23.61
N HIS A 326 2.69 -3.23 24.69
CA HIS A 326 3.19 -2.92 26.03
C HIS A 326 4.72 -2.97 26.18
N LEU A 327 5.42 -3.66 25.25
CA LEU A 327 6.89 -3.75 25.24
C LEU A 327 7.53 -2.62 24.42
N MET A 328 6.73 -1.77 23.77
CA MET A 328 7.17 -0.73 22.86
C MET A 328 6.65 0.63 23.32
N MET A 329 7.44 1.69 23.16
CA MET A 329 7.05 3.02 23.63
C MET A 329 6.00 3.72 22.76
N GLY A 330 5.41 3.05 21.77
CA GLY A 330 4.41 3.63 20.86
C GLY A 330 4.99 4.18 19.54
N LYS A 331 4.07 4.57 18.66
CA LYS A 331 4.34 5.09 17.31
C LYS A 331 3.36 6.20 16.97
N GLU A 332 3.85 7.26 16.33
CA GLU A 332 3.03 8.36 15.83
C GLU A 332 3.32 8.62 14.36
N ASP A 333 2.25 8.78 13.57
CA ASP A 333 2.32 9.00 12.12
C ASP A 333 1.99 10.46 11.79
N ASN A 334 2.98 11.19 11.30
CA ASN A 334 2.92 12.61 10.98
C ASN A 334 2.93 12.84 9.46
N VAL A 335 1.98 13.61 8.95
CA VAL A 335 1.94 14.04 7.54
C VAL A 335 2.41 15.48 7.44
N VAL A 336 3.46 15.70 6.64
CA VAL A 336 4.08 17.02 6.49
C VAL A 336 3.83 17.53 5.08
N PHE A 337 3.00 18.57 4.96
CA PHE A 337 2.77 19.27 3.71
C PHE A 337 3.91 20.27 3.45
N CYS A 338 4.70 19.97 2.43
CA CYS A 338 5.87 20.72 2.03
C CYS A 338 5.52 21.66 0.88
N ALA A 339 5.55 22.97 1.11
CA ALA A 339 5.35 23.95 0.04
C ALA A 339 6.43 23.80 -1.05
N MET A 340 6.02 23.62 -2.31
CA MET A 340 6.93 23.60 -3.46
C MET A 340 7.70 24.92 -3.58
N SER A 341 8.93 24.87 -4.10
CA SER A 341 9.69 26.08 -4.45
C SER A 341 9.00 26.84 -5.58
N GLU A 342 9.26 28.15 -5.72
CA GLU A 342 8.68 28.94 -6.82
C GLU A 342 9.08 28.40 -8.19
N LEU A 343 10.30 27.90 -8.32
CA LEU A 343 10.77 27.25 -9.54
C LEU A 343 9.99 25.94 -9.80
N GLN A 344 9.80 25.09 -8.78
CA GLN A 344 8.97 23.89 -8.90
C GLN A 344 7.54 24.22 -9.32
N LYS A 345 6.92 25.25 -8.74
CA LYS A 345 5.56 25.68 -9.10
C LYS A 345 5.48 26.12 -10.56
N ARG A 346 6.44 26.91 -11.06
CA ARG A 346 6.47 27.33 -12.48
C ARG A 346 6.58 26.13 -13.42
N VAL A 347 7.52 25.22 -13.15
CA VAL A 347 7.72 23.99 -13.93
C VAL A 347 6.48 23.10 -13.88
N TYR A 348 5.88 22.93 -12.70
CA TYR A 348 4.65 22.15 -12.52
C TYR A 348 3.47 22.73 -13.31
N ARG A 349 3.30 24.07 -13.30
CA ARG A 349 2.28 24.74 -14.10
C ARG A 349 2.50 24.54 -15.59
N ARG A 350 3.74 24.69 -16.10
CA ARG A 350 4.05 24.43 -17.52
C ARG A 350 3.76 22.98 -17.90
N MET A 351 4.09 22.01 -17.04
CA MET A 351 3.74 20.61 -17.23
C MET A 351 2.22 20.44 -17.38
N LEU A 352 1.43 21.06 -16.49
CA LEU A 352 -0.04 21.00 -16.58
C LEU A 352 -0.60 21.61 -17.87
N GLN A 353 0.12 22.51 -18.54
CA GLN A 353 -0.30 23.13 -19.80
C GLN A 353 0.07 22.32 -21.05
N LEU A 354 0.84 21.24 -20.94
CA LEU A 354 1.19 20.42 -22.11
C LEU A 354 -0.06 19.79 -22.75
N PRO A 355 -0.11 19.65 -24.09
CA PRO A 355 -1.22 19.03 -24.79
C PRO A 355 -1.56 17.63 -24.25
N ASP A 356 -0.54 16.84 -23.91
CA ASP A 356 -0.69 15.50 -23.32
C ASP A 356 -1.54 15.54 -22.04
N ILE A 357 -1.30 16.50 -21.15
CA ILE A 357 -2.05 16.65 -19.90
C ILE A 357 -3.39 17.34 -20.13
N GLN A 358 -3.45 18.37 -20.97
CA GLN A 358 -4.70 19.07 -21.28
C GLN A 358 -5.75 18.14 -21.88
N CYS A 359 -5.33 17.18 -22.72
CA CYS A 359 -6.20 16.13 -23.24
C CYS A 359 -6.82 15.30 -22.10
N LEU A 360 -6.01 14.88 -21.13
CA LEU A 360 -6.47 14.11 -19.96
C LEU A 360 -7.34 14.94 -19.00
N ILE A 361 -7.03 16.23 -18.84
CA ILE A 361 -7.79 17.17 -18.01
C ILE A 361 -9.19 17.36 -18.57
N ASN A 362 -9.28 17.59 -19.87
CA ASN A 362 -10.51 17.97 -20.54
C ASN A 362 -11.27 16.76 -21.08
N LYS A 363 -10.92 15.54 -20.64
CA LYS A 363 -11.36 14.30 -21.29
C LYS A 363 -12.88 14.19 -21.48
N ASP A 364 -13.64 14.71 -20.51
CA ASP A 364 -15.11 14.58 -20.44
C ASP A 364 -15.83 15.74 -21.17
N ILE A 365 -15.11 16.70 -21.76
CA ILE A 365 -15.70 17.85 -22.47
C ILE A 365 -16.26 17.40 -23.84
N PRO A 366 -17.44 17.90 -24.27
CA PRO A 366 -17.97 17.64 -25.61
C PRO A 366 -16.99 18.03 -26.72
N CYS A 367 -16.96 17.25 -27.80
CA CYS A 367 -16.05 17.53 -28.90
C CYS A 367 -16.46 18.80 -29.68
N SER A 368 -15.49 19.66 -30.01
CA SER A 368 -15.74 20.90 -30.75
C SER A 368 -16.11 20.71 -32.23
N CYS A 369 -16.04 19.48 -32.76
CA CYS A 369 -16.44 19.19 -34.14
C CYS A 369 -17.96 19.03 -34.33
N GLY A 370 -18.76 19.17 -33.26
CA GLY A 370 -20.21 18.98 -33.30
C GLY A 370 -20.67 17.53 -33.13
N SER A 371 -19.74 16.60 -32.89
CA SER A 371 -20.06 15.22 -32.53
C SER A 371 -20.73 15.14 -31.15
N PRO A 372 -21.70 14.23 -30.94
CA PRO A 372 -22.28 13.98 -29.62
C PRO A 372 -21.28 13.30 -28.65
N LEU A 373 -20.13 12.85 -29.16
CA LEU A 373 -19.09 12.20 -28.36
C LEU A 373 -18.25 13.19 -27.57
N SER A 374 -17.64 12.71 -26.48
CA SER A 374 -16.61 13.45 -25.77
C SER A 374 -15.39 13.71 -26.67
N GLN A 375 -14.58 14.72 -26.36
CA GLN A 375 -13.41 15.02 -27.17
C GLN A 375 -12.44 13.84 -27.29
N VAL A 376 -12.30 13.01 -26.26
CA VAL A 376 -11.37 11.86 -26.25
C VAL A 376 -11.88 10.65 -27.02
N GLU A 377 -13.18 10.52 -27.18
CA GLU A 377 -13.81 9.50 -28.03
C GLU A 377 -13.92 9.96 -29.50
N CYS A 378 -13.54 11.22 -29.77
CA CYS A 378 -13.64 11.86 -31.07
C CYS A 378 -12.29 12.45 -31.50
N CYS A 379 -12.22 13.76 -31.77
CA CYS A 379 -11.05 14.40 -32.40
C CYS A 379 -9.80 14.48 -31.52
N LYS A 380 -9.91 14.31 -30.20
CA LYS A 380 -8.80 14.33 -29.23
C LYS A 380 -8.50 12.93 -28.68
N ARG A 381 -8.84 11.89 -29.44
CA ARG A 381 -8.42 10.51 -29.13
C ARG A 381 -6.89 10.37 -29.11
N THR A 382 -6.20 11.04 -30.04
CA THR A 382 -4.73 11.09 -30.11
C THR A 382 -4.22 12.49 -29.83
N VAL A 383 -2.93 12.60 -29.47
CA VAL A 383 -2.28 13.88 -29.11
C VAL A 383 -0.97 14.04 -29.87
N PRO A 384 -0.99 14.13 -31.22
CA PRO A 384 0.23 14.19 -32.02
C PRO A 384 1.07 15.45 -31.78
N ASP A 385 0.44 16.52 -31.27
CA ASP A 385 1.06 17.77 -30.84
C ASP A 385 1.67 17.72 -29.43
N GLY A 386 1.49 16.60 -28.72
CA GLY A 386 2.09 16.35 -27.42
C GLY A 386 3.59 16.10 -27.49
N ILE A 387 4.24 16.13 -26.34
CA ILE A 387 5.65 15.77 -26.18
C ILE A 387 5.78 14.30 -25.83
N ILE A 388 4.86 13.78 -25.01
CA ILE A 388 4.91 12.39 -24.53
C ILE A 388 4.33 11.44 -25.57
N TRP A 389 3.18 11.79 -26.16
CA TRP A 389 2.45 10.90 -27.06
C TRP A 389 3.24 10.46 -28.31
N PRO A 390 3.95 11.33 -29.06
CA PRO A 390 4.70 10.90 -30.25
C PRO A 390 5.80 9.89 -29.94
N HIS A 391 6.33 9.92 -28.72
CA HIS A 391 7.36 8.98 -28.28
C HIS A 391 6.82 7.62 -27.84
N LEU A 392 5.56 7.55 -27.39
CA LEU A 392 4.86 6.29 -27.12
C LEU A 392 4.40 5.63 -28.42
N HIS A 393 4.09 6.43 -29.44
CA HIS A 393 3.48 5.99 -30.69
C HIS A 393 4.39 6.23 -31.91
N ARG A 394 5.70 6.07 -31.73
CA ARG A 394 6.70 6.27 -32.81
C ARG A 394 6.40 5.40 -34.04
N ASP A 395 5.98 4.16 -33.80
CA ASP A 395 5.76 3.16 -34.86
C ASP A 395 4.27 3.02 -35.25
N ASN A 396 3.37 3.76 -34.61
CA ASN A 396 1.93 3.70 -34.86
C ASN A 396 1.28 5.10 -34.74
N PRO A 397 1.32 5.92 -35.81
CA PRO A 397 0.82 7.29 -35.80
C PRO A 397 -0.71 7.41 -35.66
N GLU A 398 -1.45 6.31 -35.78
CA GLU A 398 -2.90 6.30 -35.52
C GLU A 398 -3.23 6.10 -34.02
N GLY A 399 -2.23 5.79 -33.19
CA GLY A 399 -2.38 5.55 -31.77
C GLY A 399 -2.76 4.10 -31.42
N CYS A 400 -2.74 3.78 -30.13
CA CYS A 400 -3.21 2.49 -29.62
C CYS A 400 -4.69 2.51 -29.20
N ASP A 401 -5.28 1.33 -28.98
CA ASP A 401 -6.67 1.18 -28.53
C ASP A 401 -6.95 1.90 -27.20
N SER A 402 -5.93 2.06 -26.35
CA SER A 402 -6.03 2.76 -25.08
C SER A 402 -5.79 4.28 -25.16
N CYS A 403 -5.64 4.86 -26.35
CA CYS A 403 -5.46 6.31 -26.48
C CYS A 403 -6.76 7.08 -26.11
N PRO A 404 -6.67 8.21 -25.38
CA PRO A 404 -5.45 8.87 -24.88
C PRO A 404 -4.98 8.36 -23.50
N PHE A 405 -5.68 7.40 -22.89
CA PHE A 405 -5.41 6.90 -21.55
C PHE A 405 -4.05 6.22 -21.36
N CYS A 406 -3.42 5.76 -22.43
CA CYS A 406 -2.02 5.34 -22.42
C CYS A 406 -1.05 6.42 -21.89
N LEU A 407 -1.44 7.71 -21.96
CA LEU A 407 -0.65 8.84 -21.43
C LEU A 407 -0.74 9.00 -19.92
N VAL A 408 -1.75 8.41 -19.27
CA VAL A 408 -2.03 8.63 -17.84
C VAL A 408 -0.82 8.30 -16.98
N LEU A 409 -0.27 7.10 -17.10
CA LEU A 409 0.85 6.66 -16.27
C LEU A 409 2.13 7.49 -16.53
N PRO A 410 2.58 7.70 -17.79
CA PRO A 410 3.70 8.59 -18.08
C PRO A 410 3.53 10.00 -17.50
N CYS A 411 2.36 10.63 -17.67
CA CYS A 411 2.10 11.98 -17.16
C CYS A 411 2.15 12.03 -15.64
N LEU A 412 1.52 11.06 -14.95
CA LEU A 412 1.54 10.97 -13.49
C LEU A 412 2.95 10.78 -12.95
N ILE A 413 3.78 9.96 -13.61
CA ILE A 413 5.19 9.77 -13.23
C ILE A 413 5.95 11.09 -13.33
N LYS A 414 5.80 11.85 -14.43
CA LYS A 414 6.49 13.14 -14.59
C LYS A 414 6.03 14.18 -13.55
N LEU A 415 4.73 14.26 -13.25
CA LEU A 415 4.21 15.12 -12.18
C LEU A 415 4.79 14.74 -10.81
N GLN A 416 4.90 13.45 -10.52
CA GLN A 416 5.53 12.96 -9.28
C GLN A 416 7.03 13.31 -9.24
N GLN A 417 7.75 13.17 -10.34
CA GLN A 417 9.16 13.56 -10.44
C GLN A 417 9.37 15.04 -10.13
N ILE A 418 8.56 15.95 -10.70
CA ILE A 418 8.64 17.40 -10.42
C ILE A 418 8.36 17.71 -8.95
N SER A 419 7.36 17.02 -8.36
CA SER A 419 6.98 17.16 -6.94
C SER A 419 8.13 16.73 -6.01
N ASN A 420 8.84 15.66 -6.38
CA ASN A 420 9.99 15.14 -5.66
C ASN A 420 11.23 16.02 -5.80
N HIS A 421 11.74 16.20 -7.02
CA HIS A 421 12.93 16.97 -7.31
C HIS A 421 13.06 17.22 -8.83
N LEU A 422 13.38 18.45 -9.24
CA LEU A 422 13.46 18.85 -10.65
C LEU A 422 14.50 18.07 -11.45
N GLU A 423 15.57 17.61 -10.82
CA GLU A 423 16.57 16.77 -11.49
C GLU A 423 16.00 15.44 -12.01
N LEU A 424 14.90 14.93 -11.43
CA LEU A 424 14.34 13.64 -11.81
C LEU A 424 13.72 13.64 -13.21
N ILE A 425 13.35 14.80 -13.74
CA ILE A 425 12.84 14.91 -15.11
C ILE A 425 13.95 15.03 -16.16
N LYS A 426 15.20 15.29 -15.75
CA LYS A 426 16.34 15.37 -16.66
C LYS A 426 16.78 13.98 -17.14
N PRO A 427 17.42 13.90 -18.32
CA PRO A 427 18.00 12.67 -18.86
C PRO A 427 18.89 11.96 -17.85
N ASN A 428 18.77 10.65 -17.78
CA ASN A 428 19.66 9.81 -17.00
C ASN A 428 20.77 9.26 -17.90
N PRO A 429 22.06 9.48 -17.60
CA PRO A 429 23.18 8.97 -18.40
C PRO A 429 23.20 7.43 -18.53
N ARG A 430 22.55 6.72 -17.60
CA ARG A 430 22.43 5.25 -17.62
C ARG A 430 21.30 4.73 -18.51
N ASP A 431 20.44 5.61 -19.02
CA ASP A 431 19.35 5.22 -19.92
C ASP A 431 19.84 5.15 -21.37
N GLU A 432 19.13 4.43 -22.23
CA GLU A 432 19.42 4.35 -23.66
C GLU A 432 19.41 5.74 -24.33
N PRO A 433 20.25 6.01 -25.35
CA PRO A 433 20.36 7.33 -26.00
C PRO A 433 19.02 7.90 -26.48
N ASP A 434 18.16 7.04 -27.02
CA ASP A 434 16.81 7.42 -27.45
C ASP A 434 15.95 7.93 -26.29
N LYS A 435 16.03 7.29 -25.12
CA LYS A 435 15.31 7.73 -23.92
C LYS A 435 15.91 9.02 -23.37
N GLN A 436 17.23 9.16 -23.39
CA GLN A 436 17.90 10.39 -22.98
C GLN A 436 17.45 11.59 -23.83
N LYS A 437 17.37 11.41 -25.16
CA LYS A 437 16.89 12.45 -26.08
C LYS A 437 15.45 12.86 -25.75
N LYS A 438 14.56 11.89 -25.55
CA LYS A 438 13.15 12.12 -25.16
C LYS A 438 13.04 12.91 -23.85
N ASP A 439 13.78 12.48 -22.83
CA ASP A 439 13.80 13.17 -21.54
C ASP A 439 14.40 14.58 -21.64
N ALA A 440 15.34 14.81 -22.56
CA ALA A 440 15.95 16.13 -22.79
C ALA A 440 14.97 17.08 -23.48
N GLU A 441 14.26 16.61 -24.50
CA GLU A 441 13.20 17.36 -25.19
C GLU A 441 12.07 17.72 -24.21
N PHE A 442 11.65 16.76 -23.40
CA PHE A 442 10.68 16.98 -22.34
C PHE A 442 11.18 18.00 -21.30
N ALA A 443 12.40 17.84 -20.78
CA ALA A 443 12.99 18.76 -19.82
C ALA A 443 13.07 20.18 -20.38
N ALA A 444 13.50 20.34 -21.64
CA ALA A 444 13.59 21.64 -22.32
C ALA A 444 12.24 22.35 -22.35
N ALA A 445 11.17 21.63 -22.73
CA ALA A 445 9.84 22.21 -22.85
C ALA A 445 9.25 22.62 -21.49
N VAL A 446 9.44 21.81 -20.44
CA VAL A 446 8.85 22.07 -19.13
C VAL A 446 9.68 23.08 -18.31
N PHE A 447 11.00 23.09 -18.46
CA PHE A 447 11.83 24.15 -17.87
C PHE A 447 11.65 25.49 -18.58
N GLY A 448 11.53 25.48 -19.91
CA GLY A 448 11.34 26.68 -20.73
C GLY A 448 12.42 27.72 -20.42
N SER A 449 12.00 28.95 -20.08
CA SER A 449 12.89 30.06 -19.73
C SER A 449 13.71 29.83 -18.45
N ASP A 450 13.36 28.85 -17.61
CA ASP A 450 14.06 28.58 -16.35
C ASP A 450 15.18 27.53 -16.51
N ILE A 451 15.49 27.09 -17.73
CA ILE A 451 16.49 26.06 -18.02
C ILE A 451 17.88 26.38 -17.42
N ASP A 452 18.31 27.64 -17.47
CA ASP A 452 19.60 28.05 -16.92
C ASP A 452 19.61 28.00 -15.39
N MET A 453 18.47 28.29 -14.76
CA MET A 453 18.33 28.22 -13.30
C MET A 453 18.45 26.80 -12.75
N VAL A 454 18.16 25.78 -13.57
CA VAL A 454 18.33 24.37 -13.21
C VAL A 454 19.68 23.81 -13.66
N GLY A 455 20.56 24.62 -14.25
CA GLY A 455 21.86 24.18 -14.75
C GLY A 455 21.80 23.43 -16.08
N GLY A 456 20.82 23.73 -16.93
CA GLY A 456 20.69 23.16 -18.27
C GLY A 456 19.82 21.90 -18.37
N ASN A 457 19.78 21.34 -19.60
CA ASN A 457 19.04 20.12 -19.93
C ASN A 457 19.78 18.83 -19.59
N THR A 458 21.07 18.89 -19.34
CA THR A 458 21.87 17.74 -18.94
C THR A 458 21.76 17.51 -17.44
N GLN A 459 21.99 16.27 -17.01
CA GLN A 459 22.14 15.99 -15.59
C GLN A 459 23.24 16.89 -15.03
N ASN A 460 22.94 17.56 -13.92
CA ASN A 460 23.88 18.49 -13.31
C ASN A 460 24.99 17.66 -12.66
N GLU A 461 26.13 17.51 -13.33
CA GLU A 461 27.27 16.75 -12.78
C GLU A 461 27.92 17.47 -11.59
N SER A 462 27.64 18.76 -11.43
CA SER A 462 28.12 19.53 -10.28
C SER A 462 27.47 19.03 -8.99
N PHE A 463 28.31 18.49 -8.12
CA PHE A 463 27.97 18.10 -6.74
C PHE A 463 27.19 19.19 -5.99
N MET A 464 27.44 20.47 -6.30
CA MET A 464 26.80 21.62 -5.66
C MET A 464 25.37 21.89 -6.16
N GLY A 465 25.04 21.57 -7.42
CA GLY A 465 23.71 21.84 -7.99
C GLY A 465 22.67 20.76 -7.64
N LEU A 466 23.09 19.50 -7.58
CA LEU A 466 22.21 18.36 -7.25
C LEU A 466 21.73 18.34 -5.80
N SER A 467 22.51 18.92 -4.91
CA SER A 467 22.28 18.91 -3.46
C SER A 467 21.66 20.21 -2.96
N ASP A 468 21.33 21.14 -3.85
CA ASP A 468 20.74 22.41 -3.47
C ASP A 468 19.28 22.25 -3.05
N VAL A 469 19.09 22.37 -1.76
CA VAL A 469 17.80 22.28 -1.08
C VAL A 469 16.88 23.43 -1.51
N LYS A 470 17.43 24.56 -1.96
CA LYS A 470 16.68 25.80 -2.25
C LYS A 470 15.55 25.59 -3.25
N HIS A 471 15.75 24.70 -4.22
CA HIS A 471 14.79 24.46 -5.30
C HIS A 471 13.86 23.28 -5.05
N CYS A 472 13.94 22.59 -3.90
CA CYS A 472 13.03 21.49 -3.54
C CYS A 472 12.35 21.70 -2.18
N GLY A 473 11.02 21.89 -2.18
CA GLY A 473 10.22 22.08 -0.97
C GLY A 473 10.37 20.95 0.06
N LYS A 474 10.39 19.69 -0.40
CA LYS A 474 10.53 18.52 0.47
C LYS A 474 11.92 18.40 1.09
N MET A 475 12.97 18.68 0.32
CA MET A 475 14.33 18.71 0.86
C MET A 475 14.49 19.83 1.91
N ARG A 476 13.82 20.99 1.74
CA ARG A 476 13.84 22.09 2.75
C ARG A 476 13.23 21.65 4.06
N ALA A 477 12.12 20.92 4.00
CA ALA A 477 11.49 20.35 5.19
C ALA A 477 12.41 19.29 5.83
N LEU A 478 12.94 18.38 5.02
CA LEU A 478 13.84 17.32 5.47
C LEU A 478 15.08 17.89 6.18
N GLU A 479 15.75 18.87 5.59
CA GLU A 479 16.94 19.51 6.17
C GLU A 479 16.67 20.06 7.57
N LYS A 480 15.57 20.82 7.74
CA LYS A 480 15.18 21.39 9.04
C LYS A 480 14.89 20.31 10.08
N LEU A 481 14.19 19.25 9.68
CA LEU A 481 13.84 18.13 10.56
C LEU A 481 15.10 17.37 10.98
N MET A 482 15.97 17.04 10.03
CA MET A 482 17.21 16.31 10.28
C MET A 482 18.16 17.07 11.22
N LEU A 483 18.29 18.38 11.06
CA LEU A 483 19.12 19.21 11.95
C LEU A 483 18.66 19.08 13.41
N SER A 484 17.35 19.11 13.65
CA SER A 484 16.79 18.94 15.00
C SER A 484 17.03 17.54 15.55
N TRP A 485 16.71 16.49 14.79
CA TRP A 485 16.80 15.11 15.25
C TRP A 485 18.23 14.65 15.50
N ILE A 486 19.16 15.01 14.62
CA ILE A 486 20.56 14.63 14.77
C ILE A 486 21.19 15.30 16.00
N SER A 487 20.79 16.54 16.32
CA SER A 487 21.22 17.20 17.55
C SER A 487 20.74 16.50 18.83
N GLN A 488 19.64 15.73 18.74
CA GLN A 488 19.06 14.94 19.82
C GLN A 488 19.62 13.50 19.88
N GLY A 489 20.54 13.13 18.98
CA GLY A 489 21.06 11.76 18.89
C GLY A 489 20.05 10.75 18.32
N ASP A 490 19.06 11.22 17.55
CA ASP A 490 18.15 10.34 16.83
C ASP A 490 18.82 9.72 15.60
N LYS A 491 18.43 8.48 15.30
CA LYS A 491 18.78 7.79 14.05
C LYS A 491 17.58 7.77 13.11
N ILE A 492 17.86 7.96 11.83
CA ILE A 492 16.84 8.26 10.81
C ILE A 492 16.84 7.18 9.73
N LEU A 493 15.69 6.58 9.45
CA LEU A 493 15.45 5.80 8.23
C LEU A 493 14.81 6.70 7.19
N LEU A 494 15.41 6.81 6.01
CA LEU A 494 14.91 7.63 4.92
C LEU A 494 14.56 6.73 3.74
N PHE A 495 13.26 6.58 3.50
CA PHE A 495 12.71 5.76 2.44
C PHE A 495 12.38 6.59 1.21
N SER A 496 12.76 6.07 0.06
CA SER A 496 12.29 6.58 -1.24
C SER A 496 11.97 5.44 -2.19
N TYR A 497 10.92 5.58 -2.99
CA TYR A 497 10.61 4.60 -4.03
C TYR A 497 11.55 4.74 -5.23
N SER A 498 11.92 5.97 -5.58
CA SER A 498 12.83 6.27 -6.68
C SER A 498 14.30 6.08 -6.25
N VAL A 499 15.02 5.22 -6.96
CA VAL A 499 16.48 5.04 -6.78
C VAL A 499 17.24 6.31 -7.18
N ARG A 500 16.80 7.01 -8.23
CA ARG A 500 17.39 8.31 -8.62
C ARG A 500 17.23 9.36 -7.53
N MET A 501 16.12 9.33 -6.79
CA MET A 501 15.94 10.22 -5.65
C MET A 501 16.84 9.83 -4.48
N LEU A 502 17.10 8.53 -4.26
CA LEU A 502 18.11 8.09 -3.29
C LEU A 502 19.50 8.59 -3.67
N ASP A 503 19.87 8.61 -4.96
CA ASP A 503 21.16 9.17 -5.41
C ASP A 503 21.28 10.67 -5.10
N ILE A 504 20.18 11.43 -5.25
CA ILE A 504 20.11 12.85 -4.90
C ILE A 504 20.24 13.03 -3.39
N LEU A 505 19.49 12.24 -2.61
CA LEU A 505 19.54 12.27 -1.14
C LEU A 505 20.93 11.90 -0.62
N GLU A 506 21.59 10.91 -1.22
CA GLU A 506 22.96 10.52 -0.91
C GLU A 506 23.93 11.71 -1.07
N LYS A 507 23.89 12.39 -2.23
CA LYS A 507 24.72 13.58 -2.46
C LYS A 507 24.42 14.70 -1.47
N PHE A 508 23.14 14.88 -1.11
CA PHE A 508 22.74 15.82 -0.07
C PHE A 508 23.32 15.47 1.30
N LEU A 509 23.29 14.19 1.71
CA LEU A 509 23.86 13.74 2.99
C LEU A 509 25.38 13.92 3.01
N ILE A 510 26.08 13.59 1.92
CA ILE A 510 27.53 13.81 1.78
C ILE A 510 27.86 15.30 1.94
N ARG A 511 27.13 16.19 1.25
CA ARG A 511 27.34 17.64 1.35
C ARG A 511 27.17 18.17 2.76
N LYS A 512 26.21 17.62 3.51
CA LYS A 512 25.95 18.00 4.90
C LYS A 512 26.89 17.34 5.91
N GLY A 513 27.73 16.41 5.48
CA GLY A 513 28.67 15.70 6.34
C GLY A 513 28.01 14.67 7.24
N TYR A 514 26.86 14.12 6.85
CA TYR A 514 26.19 13.06 7.61
C TYR A 514 26.73 11.69 7.26
N CYS A 515 27.01 10.86 8.26
CA CYS A 515 27.37 9.46 8.05
C CYS A 515 26.11 8.62 7.83
N PHE A 516 26.09 7.87 6.72
CA PHE A 516 24.94 7.07 6.33
C PHE A 516 25.31 5.65 5.87
N SER A 517 24.28 4.82 5.76
CA SER A 517 24.30 3.53 5.07
C SER A 517 23.21 3.51 4.00
N ARG A 518 23.38 2.75 2.93
CA ARG A 518 22.42 2.67 1.80
C ARG A 518 22.09 1.22 1.47
N LEU A 519 20.80 0.95 1.25
CA LEU A 519 20.30 -0.35 0.81
C LEU A 519 19.26 -0.17 -0.30
N ASP A 520 19.55 -0.73 -1.46
CA ASP A 520 18.64 -0.74 -2.60
C ASP A 520 18.68 -2.07 -3.36
N GLY A 521 18.10 -2.10 -4.57
CA GLY A 521 18.02 -3.32 -5.39
C GLY A 521 19.38 -3.83 -5.87
N SER A 522 20.39 -2.96 -5.95
CA SER A 522 21.75 -3.29 -6.39
C SER A 522 22.61 -3.91 -5.27
N THR A 523 22.20 -3.77 -4.00
CA THR A 523 22.92 -4.32 -2.86
C THR A 523 22.89 -5.86 -2.88
N PRO A 524 24.06 -6.54 -2.90
CA PRO A 524 24.13 -8.00 -2.85
C PRO A 524 23.43 -8.58 -1.61
N ALA A 525 22.76 -9.72 -1.75
CA ALA A 525 21.93 -10.31 -0.67
C ALA A 525 22.74 -10.60 0.60
N ASN A 526 23.95 -11.14 0.45
CA ASN A 526 24.88 -11.47 1.55
C ASN A 526 25.38 -10.23 2.33
N ALA A 527 25.48 -9.06 1.69
CA ALA A 527 25.94 -7.83 2.33
C ALA A 527 24.84 -7.09 3.11
N ARG A 528 23.56 -7.40 2.85
CA ARG A 528 22.42 -6.66 3.44
C ARG A 528 22.39 -6.77 4.96
N GLN A 529 22.61 -7.97 5.52
CA GLN A 529 22.57 -8.17 6.97
C GLN A 529 23.71 -7.42 7.67
N THR A 530 24.92 -7.47 7.09
CA THR A 530 26.08 -6.72 7.60
C THR A 530 25.82 -5.22 7.69
N LEU A 531 25.17 -4.63 6.67
CA LEU A 531 24.80 -3.20 6.69
C LEU A 531 23.78 -2.86 7.79
N VAL A 532 22.84 -3.76 8.04
CA VAL A 532 21.83 -3.61 9.11
C VAL A 532 22.48 -3.71 10.48
N ASP A 533 23.38 -4.67 10.68
CA ASP A 533 24.08 -4.88 11.94
C ASP A 533 25.04 -3.74 12.25
N ASP A 534 25.78 -3.24 11.25
CA ASP A 534 26.62 -2.05 11.34
C ASP A 534 25.79 -0.82 11.73
N PHE A 535 24.67 -0.56 11.06
CA PHE A 535 23.81 0.57 11.40
C PHE A 535 23.24 0.47 12.81
N ASN A 536 22.84 -0.73 13.25
CA ASN A 536 22.30 -0.91 14.60
C ASN A 536 23.36 -0.72 15.68
N SER A 537 24.58 -1.18 15.44
CA SER A 537 25.67 -1.16 16.43
C SER A 537 26.45 0.16 16.46
N SER A 538 26.64 0.79 15.31
CA SER A 538 27.51 1.96 15.17
C SER A 538 26.80 3.26 15.59
N PRO A 539 27.29 3.99 16.60
CA PRO A 539 26.70 5.28 16.99
C PRO A 539 26.95 6.40 15.97
N SER A 540 27.96 6.26 15.10
CA SER A 540 28.30 7.29 14.10
C SER A 540 27.36 7.27 12.90
N LYS A 541 26.73 6.13 12.59
CA LYS A 541 25.77 6.00 11.48
C LYS A 541 24.44 6.63 11.86
N GLN A 542 24.17 7.84 11.35
CA GLN A 542 23.00 8.64 11.69
C GLN A 542 21.80 8.35 10.78
N VAL A 543 22.06 8.04 9.50
CA VAL A 543 21.01 7.91 8.48
C VAL A 543 21.11 6.58 7.74
N PHE A 544 19.97 5.93 7.48
CA PHE A 544 19.89 4.79 6.58
C PHE A 544 18.99 5.12 5.39
N LEU A 545 19.57 5.18 4.18
CA LEU A 545 18.86 5.30 2.91
C LEU A 545 18.35 3.95 2.44
N ILE A 546 17.03 3.83 2.23
CA ILE A 546 16.42 2.54 1.86
C ILE A 546 15.46 2.75 0.69
N SER A 547 15.59 1.93 -0.36
CA SER A 547 14.53 1.91 -1.38
C SER A 547 13.32 1.15 -0.85
N THR A 548 12.11 1.70 -0.99
CA THR A 548 10.90 1.09 -0.41
C THR A 548 10.69 -0.35 -0.90
N ARG A 549 11.13 -0.66 -2.14
CA ARG A 549 11.10 -2.03 -2.68
C ARG A 549 12.11 -2.96 -2.00
N ALA A 550 13.33 -2.48 -1.72
CA ALA A 550 14.36 -3.27 -1.04
C ALA A 550 14.17 -3.32 0.49
N GLY A 551 13.34 -2.43 1.05
CA GLY A 551 12.94 -2.41 2.46
C GLY A 551 11.90 -3.48 2.84
N GLY A 552 11.26 -4.15 1.88
CA GLY A 552 10.27 -5.21 2.13
C GLY A 552 10.82 -6.51 2.73
N LEU A 553 12.12 -6.58 3.06
CA LEU A 553 12.87 -7.83 3.27
C LEU A 553 12.99 -8.32 4.70
N GLY A 554 11.97 -8.15 5.52
CA GLY A 554 12.09 -8.63 6.91
C GLY A 554 13.22 -7.99 7.75
N LEU A 555 13.88 -6.91 7.31
CA LEU A 555 15.03 -6.32 8.01
C LEU A 555 14.63 -5.69 9.37
N ASN A 556 15.53 -5.75 10.36
CA ASN A 556 15.30 -5.24 11.71
C ASN A 556 16.17 -4.01 12.01
N LEU A 557 15.59 -2.82 11.95
CA LEU A 557 16.30 -1.53 12.06
C LEU A 557 15.87 -0.76 13.31
N VAL A 558 15.85 -1.44 14.46
CA VAL A 558 15.34 -0.94 15.75
C VAL A 558 16.17 0.18 16.36
N SER A 559 17.41 0.40 15.91
CA SER A 559 18.22 1.51 16.41
C SER A 559 17.72 2.89 15.96
N ALA A 560 16.94 2.95 14.87
CA ALA A 560 16.32 4.17 14.38
C ALA A 560 14.94 4.38 15.00
N ASN A 561 14.66 5.62 15.40
CA ASN A 561 13.39 6.05 15.99
C ASN A 561 12.69 7.17 15.18
N ARG A 562 13.32 7.62 14.09
CA ARG A 562 12.73 8.52 13.10
C ARG A 562 12.64 7.80 11.77
N VAL A 563 11.45 7.78 11.17
CA VAL A 563 11.22 7.21 9.85
C VAL A 563 10.70 8.31 8.95
N VAL A 564 11.29 8.49 7.78
CA VAL A 564 10.86 9.46 6.78
C VAL A 564 10.49 8.72 5.51
N ILE A 565 9.28 8.95 5.01
CA ILE A 565 8.81 8.52 3.70
C ILE A 565 8.83 9.75 2.79
N PHE A 566 9.80 9.79 1.87
CA PHE A 566 10.05 10.97 1.05
C PHE A 566 9.04 11.12 -0.10
N ASP A 567 8.66 10.02 -0.73
CA ASP A 567 7.70 9.94 -1.82
C ASP A 567 6.68 8.81 -1.56
N PRO A 568 5.40 9.13 -1.26
CA PRO A 568 4.39 8.12 -0.95
C PRO A 568 4.05 7.26 -2.17
N ASN A 569 3.71 5.99 -1.94
CA ASN A 569 3.33 5.06 -3.00
C ASN A 569 1.80 4.91 -3.15
N TRP A 570 1.27 4.64 -4.33
CA TRP A 570 -0.17 4.33 -4.51
C TRP A 570 -0.67 3.12 -3.70
N ASN A 571 0.23 2.21 -3.30
CA ASN A 571 -0.07 1.09 -2.43
C ASN A 571 0.39 1.39 -0.99
N PRO A 572 -0.52 1.60 -0.01
CA PRO A 572 -0.17 1.90 1.37
C PRO A 572 0.63 0.78 2.06
N ALA A 573 0.52 -0.46 1.59
CA ALA A 573 1.24 -1.60 2.17
C ALA A 573 2.76 -1.41 2.18
N HIS A 574 3.32 -0.81 1.12
CA HIS A 574 4.76 -0.55 1.04
C HIS A 574 5.23 0.39 2.14
N ASP A 575 4.42 1.39 2.46
CA ASP A 575 4.77 2.41 3.42
C ASP A 575 4.56 1.90 4.86
N LEU A 576 3.51 1.08 5.07
CA LEU A 576 3.30 0.34 6.32
C LEU A 576 4.45 -0.65 6.60
N GLN A 577 4.94 -1.34 5.57
CA GLN A 577 6.10 -2.22 5.71
C GLN A 577 7.38 -1.44 6.04
N ALA A 578 7.54 -0.23 5.50
CA ALA A 578 8.71 0.62 5.75
C ALA A 578 8.77 1.11 7.20
N GLN A 579 7.67 1.64 7.76
CA GLN A 579 7.62 2.04 9.18
C GLN A 579 7.84 0.86 10.13
N ASP A 580 7.36 -0.33 9.77
CA ASP A 580 7.50 -1.55 10.57
C ASP A 580 8.95 -2.08 10.62
N ARG A 581 9.88 -1.50 9.85
CA ARG A 581 11.32 -1.78 9.99
C ARG A 581 11.91 -1.25 11.29
N SER A 582 11.41 -0.11 11.76
CA SER A 582 11.84 0.55 13.00
C SER A 582 10.89 0.24 14.16
N PHE A 583 9.57 0.28 13.92
CA PHE A 583 8.57 -0.07 14.92
C PHE A 583 8.43 -1.60 15.01
N ARG A 584 9.44 -2.24 15.62
CA ARG A 584 9.54 -3.70 15.74
C ARG A 584 10.02 -4.12 17.12
N TYR A 585 9.81 -5.40 17.46
CA TYR A 585 10.32 -5.98 18.69
C TYR A 585 11.82 -5.68 18.87
N GLY A 586 12.19 -5.16 20.05
CA GLY A 586 13.52 -4.66 20.35
C GLY A 586 13.66 -3.13 20.27
N GLN A 587 12.66 -2.43 19.73
CA GLN A 587 12.59 -0.97 19.77
C GLN A 587 12.34 -0.46 21.20
N LYS A 588 13.25 0.38 21.69
CA LYS A 588 13.20 0.95 23.05
C LYS A 588 12.77 2.42 23.08
N ARG A 589 12.62 3.06 21.92
CA ARG A 589 12.31 4.49 21.78
C ARG A 589 10.98 4.67 21.06
N HIS A 590 10.29 5.78 21.36
CA HIS A 590 9.09 6.15 20.63
C HIS A 590 9.42 6.43 19.17
N VAL A 591 8.70 5.78 18.25
CA VAL A 591 8.94 5.91 16.81
C VAL A 591 8.07 7.02 16.22
N LEU A 592 8.69 7.99 15.55
CA LEU A 592 7.97 9.02 14.80
C LEU A 592 8.14 8.77 13.30
N VAL A 593 7.02 8.62 12.60
CA VAL A 593 6.98 8.44 11.14
C VAL A 593 6.57 9.77 10.51
N PHE A 594 7.34 10.26 9.55
CA PHE A 594 7.09 11.49 8.81
C PHE A 594 6.88 11.19 7.33
N ARG A 595 5.73 11.56 6.80
CA ARG A 595 5.39 11.43 5.39
C ARG A 595 5.42 12.79 4.74
N LEU A 596 6.37 13.02 3.83
CA LEU A 596 6.53 14.29 3.14
C LEU A 596 5.64 14.30 1.89
N LEU A 597 4.75 15.29 1.79
CA LEU A 597 3.88 15.49 0.64
C LEU A 597 4.13 16.88 0.05
N ALA A 598 4.36 16.99 -1.26
CA ALA A 598 4.40 18.30 -1.91
C ALA A 598 2.99 18.91 -1.92
N ALA A 599 2.83 20.07 -1.29
CA ALA A 599 1.54 20.74 -1.15
C ALA A 599 1.01 21.25 -2.50
N GLY A 600 -0.27 21.07 -2.77
CA GLY A 600 -0.92 21.44 -4.04
C GLY A 600 -0.43 20.62 -5.24
N SER A 601 -0.03 19.37 -5.01
CA SER A 601 0.47 18.46 -6.04
C SER A 601 -0.33 17.15 -6.10
N LEU A 602 -0.05 16.35 -7.13
CA LEU A 602 -0.54 14.98 -7.27
C LEU A 602 -0.33 14.12 -6.01
N GLU A 603 0.69 14.39 -5.18
CA GLU A 603 0.99 13.56 -4.00
C GLU A 603 -0.13 13.58 -2.95
N GLU A 604 -0.88 14.68 -2.83
CA GLU A 604 -2.04 14.75 -1.92
C GLU A 604 -3.16 13.80 -2.35
N VAL A 605 -3.33 13.65 -3.67
CA VAL A 605 -4.28 12.71 -4.26
C VAL A 605 -3.84 11.28 -4.01
N VAL A 606 -2.55 10.99 -4.21
CA VAL A 606 -1.96 9.67 -3.89
C VAL A 606 -2.20 9.32 -2.43
N TYR A 607 -1.92 10.25 -1.52
CA TYR A 607 -2.14 10.04 -0.09
C TYR A 607 -3.62 9.83 0.27
N SER A 608 -4.52 10.64 -0.29
CA SER A 608 -5.97 10.46 -0.08
C SER A 608 -6.45 9.08 -0.53
N ARG A 609 -5.89 8.57 -1.63
CA ARG A 609 -6.15 7.20 -2.13
C ARG A 609 -5.58 6.12 -1.24
N GLN A 610 -4.40 6.34 -0.64
CA GLN A 610 -3.82 5.43 0.35
C GLN A 610 -4.73 5.29 1.56
N VAL A 611 -5.20 6.41 2.12
CA VAL A 611 -6.10 6.43 3.28
C VAL A 611 -7.39 5.66 2.96
N TYR A 612 -7.97 5.91 1.79
CA TYR A 612 -9.15 5.16 1.33
C TYR A 612 -8.91 3.65 1.30
N LYS A 613 -7.84 3.19 0.65
CA LYS A 613 -7.50 1.76 0.57
C LYS A 613 -7.27 1.13 1.96
N GLN A 614 -6.66 1.88 2.86
CA GLN A 614 -6.43 1.41 4.23
C GLN A 614 -7.75 1.27 5.01
N GLN A 615 -8.67 2.22 4.85
CA GLN A 615 -10.01 2.13 5.44
C GLN A 615 -10.79 0.93 4.90
N LEU A 616 -10.76 0.68 3.58
CA LEU A 616 -11.37 -0.51 2.99
C LEU A 616 -10.85 -1.81 3.60
N SER A 617 -9.52 -1.91 3.74
CA SER A 617 -8.85 -3.07 4.35
C SER A 617 -9.26 -3.26 5.82
N ASN A 618 -9.34 -2.17 6.59
CA ASN A 618 -9.78 -2.21 7.99
C ASN A 618 -11.25 -2.62 8.12
N ILE A 619 -12.13 -2.09 7.27
CA ILE A 619 -13.56 -2.43 7.23
C ILE A 619 -13.74 -3.93 7.00
N ALA A 620 -13.09 -4.48 5.97
CA ALA A 620 -13.27 -5.88 5.59
C ALA A 620 -12.78 -6.88 6.65
N VAL A 621 -11.70 -6.56 7.35
CA VAL A 621 -11.04 -7.52 8.26
C VAL A 621 -11.43 -7.33 9.72
N SER A 622 -11.62 -6.09 10.18
CA SER A 622 -11.80 -5.80 11.62
C SER A 622 -13.25 -5.53 12.02
N GLY A 623 -14.18 -5.43 11.07
CA GLY A 623 -15.56 -5.09 11.38
C GLY A 623 -15.78 -3.62 11.81
N LYS A 624 -14.72 -2.84 12.08
CA LYS A 624 -14.81 -1.47 12.61
C LYS A 624 -15.49 -0.50 11.63
N MET A 625 -16.32 0.40 12.16
CA MET A 625 -16.87 1.51 11.39
C MET A 625 -15.81 2.57 11.19
N GLU A 626 -15.38 2.77 9.94
CA GLU A 626 -14.54 3.90 9.56
C GLU A 626 -15.43 5.05 9.08
N LYS A 627 -14.98 6.29 9.30
CA LYS A 627 -15.71 7.48 8.85
C LYS A 627 -15.83 7.44 7.31
N ARG A 628 -17.05 7.65 6.80
CA ARG A 628 -17.36 7.65 5.36
C ARG A 628 -16.88 8.96 4.73
N TYR A 629 -15.64 9.00 4.26
CA TYR A 629 -15.07 10.21 3.68
C TYR A 629 -15.31 10.36 2.17
N PHE A 630 -15.78 9.31 1.46
CA PHE A 630 -15.72 9.25 0.00
C PHE A 630 -17.02 8.76 -0.65
N GLU A 631 -17.38 9.37 -1.78
CA GLU A 631 -18.35 8.82 -2.73
C GLU A 631 -17.61 7.84 -3.65
N GLY A 632 -18.17 6.64 -3.86
CA GLY A 632 -17.50 5.48 -4.46
C GLY A 632 -16.64 5.82 -5.66
N VAL A 633 -15.34 5.56 -5.56
CA VAL A 633 -14.39 5.84 -6.65
C VAL A 633 -14.08 4.58 -7.42
N GLN A 634 -15.02 4.21 -8.28
CA GLN A 634 -14.76 3.44 -9.48
C GLN A 634 -15.65 4.01 -10.57
N VAL A 635 -15.08 4.87 -11.40
CA VAL A 635 -15.54 5.01 -12.79
C VAL A 635 -14.47 4.24 -13.58
N GLU A 636 -14.94 3.28 -14.38
CA GLU A 636 -14.15 2.29 -15.11
C GLU A 636 -13.00 2.87 -15.93
#